data_AF-A0A2P8VM25-F1
#
_entry.id   AF-A0A2P8VM25-F1
#
_cell.length_a   1.000
_cell.length_b   1.000
_cell.length_c   1.000
_cell.angle_alpha   90.00
_cell.angle_beta   90.00
_cell.angle_gamma   90.00
#
_symmetry.space_group_name_H-M   'P 1'
#
loop_
_entity.id
_entity.type
_entity.pdbx_description
1 polymer ?
#
loop_
_entity_poly.entity_id
_entity_poly.type
_entity_poly.pdbx_seq_one_letter_code
_entity_poly.pdbx_strand_id
1 'polypeptide(L)'
;MNKRLIAGVIAAASCGYLLWQYFTPVEVVAVHDGNTILVRHFPYLKSRQIAWWEANKDMIQAKYGIPEGYDSYYYIYLVDFGNGYRTEPNESLLFWTDEVFCFNDIKTDARCIDRKPLLTVRWSKNNGLEYESY
;
A
#
# COMPACT_ATOMS: atom_id res chain seq x y z
N MET A 1 11.43 10.49 37.60
CA MET A 1 11.55 10.70 36.14
C MET A 1 10.90 12.04 35.79
N ASN A 2 11.62 12.96 35.13
CA ASN A 2 11.15 14.34 34.93
C ASN A 2 10.17 14.41 33.75
N LYS A 3 8.91 14.78 34.00
CA LYS A 3 7.85 14.84 32.98
C LYS A 3 8.22 15.73 31.77
N ARG A 4 9.00 16.79 32.00
CA ARG A 4 9.49 17.68 30.93
C ARG A 4 10.51 17.01 30.00
N LEU A 5 11.41 16.19 30.57
CA LEU A 5 12.36 15.42 29.78
C LEU A 5 11.65 14.37 28.93
N ILE A 6 10.66 13.67 29.51
CA ILE A 6 9.86 12.68 28.78
C ILE A 6 9.13 13.35 27.59
N ALA A 7 8.46 14.47 27.82
CA ALA A 7 7.76 15.20 26.77
C ALA A 7 8.70 15.65 25.64
N GLY A 8 9.90 16.13 25.98
CA GLY A 8 10.91 16.51 24.99
C GLY A 8 11.37 15.34 24.12
N VAL A 9 11.60 14.17 24.72
CA VAL A 9 12.00 12.95 23.98
C VAL A 9 10.91 12.49 23.03
N ILE A 10 9.65 12.48 23.48
CA ILE A 10 8.50 12.09 22.63
C ILE A 10 8.38 13.05 21.45
N ALA A 11 8.48 14.36 21.67
CA ALA A 11 8.40 15.34 20.59
C ALA A 11 9.51 15.17 19.56
N ALA A 12 10.77 14.99 20.00
CA ALA A 12 11.90 14.78 19.12
C ALA A 12 11.76 13.48 18.29
N ALA A 13 11.34 12.39 18.92
CA ALA A 13 11.09 11.12 18.24
C ALA A 13 10.00 11.23 17.17
N SER A 14 8.87 11.87 17.50
CA SER A 14 7.77 12.10 16.56
C SER A 14 8.21 12.97 15.37
N CYS A 15 8.95 14.07 15.61
CA CYS A 15 9.48 14.90 14.53
C CYS A 15 10.46 14.14 13.65
N GLY A 16 11.37 13.36 14.24
CA GLY A 16 12.30 12.52 13.50
C GLY A 16 11.59 11.50 12.60
N TYR A 17 10.56 10.84 13.13
CA TYR A 17 9.76 9.88 12.37
C TYR A 17 9.02 10.55 11.19
N LEU A 18 8.41 11.72 11.41
CA LEU A 18 7.72 12.46 10.35
C LEU A 18 8.67 12.96 9.25
N LEU A 19 9.88 13.38 9.61
CA LEU A 19 10.91 13.77 8.65
C LEU A 19 11.39 12.56 7.84
N TRP A 20 11.68 11.44 8.51
CA TRP A 20 12.08 10.20 7.83
C TRP A 20 11.01 9.75 6.82
N GLN A 21 9.74 9.74 7.23
CA GLN A 21 8.61 9.43 6.34
C GLN A 21 8.48 10.40 5.16
N TYR A 22 8.79 11.69 5.36
CA TYR A 22 8.71 12.69 4.30
C TYR A 22 9.81 12.52 3.25
N PHE A 23 11.02 12.13 3.67
CA PHE A 23 12.17 12.00 2.77
C PHE A 23 12.36 10.60 2.20
N THR A 24 11.69 9.58 2.75
CA THR A 24 11.78 8.22 2.23
C THR A 24 10.87 8.08 1.01
N PRO A 25 11.41 7.83 -0.20
CA PRO A 25 10.59 7.65 -1.38
C PRO A 25 9.79 6.36 -1.27
N VAL A 26 8.58 6.37 -1.82
CA VAL A 26 7.77 5.16 -1.96
C VAL A 26 8.43 4.26 -3.00
N GLU A 27 8.61 3.00 -2.63
CA GLU A 27 9.13 1.98 -3.52
C GLU A 27 7.97 1.13 -4.04
N VAL A 28 7.84 1.01 -5.36
CA VAL A 28 6.93 0.05 -6.00
C VAL A 28 7.68 -1.26 -6.18
N VAL A 29 7.33 -2.25 -5.39
CA VAL A 29 8.02 -3.56 -5.34
C VAL A 29 7.56 -4.45 -6.49
N ALA A 30 6.25 -4.61 -6.64
CA ALA A 30 5.66 -5.50 -7.63
C ALA A 30 4.24 -5.07 -7.99
N VAL A 31 3.77 -5.55 -9.14
CA VAL A 31 2.38 -5.42 -9.57
C VAL A 31 1.86 -6.83 -9.85
N HIS A 32 0.72 -7.18 -9.28
CA HIS A 32 0.08 -8.48 -9.41
C HIS A 32 -1.37 -8.35 -9.83
N ASP A 33 -1.90 -9.42 -10.42
CA ASP A 33 -3.32 -9.61 -10.77
C ASP A 33 -3.94 -8.44 -11.57
N GLY A 34 -3.12 -7.71 -12.33
CA GLY A 34 -3.54 -6.61 -13.22
C GLY A 34 -3.99 -5.33 -12.53
N ASN A 35 -3.99 -5.26 -11.19
CA ASN A 35 -4.47 -4.09 -10.46
C ASN A 35 -3.88 -3.89 -9.06
N THR A 36 -3.13 -4.85 -8.54
CA THR A 36 -2.61 -4.80 -7.17
C THR A 36 -1.16 -4.35 -7.19
N ILE A 37 -0.86 -3.25 -6.49
CA ILE A 37 0.46 -2.63 -6.42
C ILE A 37 1.02 -2.83 -5.02
N LEU A 38 2.16 -3.51 -4.93
CA LEU A 38 2.87 -3.70 -3.67
C LEU A 38 3.87 -2.57 -3.48
N VAL A 39 3.78 -1.90 -2.34
CA VAL A 39 4.60 -0.73 -2.05
C VAL A 39 5.29 -0.83 -0.69
N ARG A 40 6.43 -0.15 -0.55
CA ARG A 40 7.07 0.13 0.75
C ARG A 40 7.13 1.62 0.99
N HIS A 41 7.19 2.00 2.28
CA HIS A 41 7.29 3.38 2.73
C HIS A 41 6.15 4.27 2.22
N PHE A 42 4.96 3.69 2.08
CA PHE A 42 3.80 4.43 1.59
C PHE A 42 3.37 5.50 2.60
N PRO A 43 2.94 6.70 2.15
CA PRO A 43 2.58 7.77 3.07
C PRO A 43 1.42 7.36 3.97
N TYR A 44 1.46 7.77 5.23
CA TYR A 44 0.37 7.47 6.17
C TYR A 44 -0.87 8.36 5.95
N LEU A 45 -0.67 9.64 5.63
CA LEU A 45 -1.78 10.59 5.50
C LEU A 45 -2.51 10.40 4.17
N LYS A 46 -3.84 10.22 4.20
CA LYS A 46 -4.71 10.09 3.00
C LYS A 46 -4.39 11.12 1.90
N SER A 47 -4.19 12.38 2.27
CA SER A 47 -3.84 13.44 1.30
C SER A 47 -2.52 13.18 0.58
N ARG A 48 -1.51 12.65 1.28
CA ARG A 48 -0.21 12.28 0.69
C ARG A 48 -0.28 11.00 -0.13
N GLN A 49 -1.10 10.04 0.27
CA GLN A 49 -1.36 8.83 -0.51
C GLN A 49 -1.96 9.18 -1.88
N ILE A 50 -2.98 10.03 -1.88
CA ILE A 50 -3.61 10.52 -3.11
C ILE A 50 -2.61 11.32 -3.94
N ALA A 51 -1.87 12.26 -3.32
CA ALA A 51 -0.88 13.05 -4.04
C ALA A 51 0.23 12.18 -4.68
N TRP A 52 0.66 11.14 -3.98
CA TRP A 52 1.63 10.18 -4.53
C TRP A 52 1.04 9.43 -5.73
N TRP A 53 -0.18 8.91 -5.60
CA TRP A 53 -0.84 8.22 -6.72
C TRP A 53 -0.96 9.14 -7.93
N GLU A 54 -1.51 10.33 -7.75
CA GLU A 54 -1.68 11.30 -8.85
C GLU A 54 -0.37 11.66 -9.54
N ALA A 55 0.74 11.78 -8.79
CA ALA A 55 2.05 12.10 -9.35
C ALA A 55 2.72 10.92 -10.07
N ASN A 56 2.35 9.68 -9.78
CA ASN A 56 3.03 8.48 -10.28
C ASN A 56 2.19 7.63 -11.25
N LYS A 57 0.87 7.86 -11.31
CA LYS A 57 -0.08 7.03 -12.07
C LYS A 57 0.29 6.88 -13.55
N ASP A 58 0.78 7.95 -14.20
CA ASP A 58 1.17 7.90 -15.62
C ASP A 58 2.43 7.07 -15.84
N MET A 59 3.40 7.16 -14.92
CA MET A 59 4.62 6.33 -14.95
C MET A 59 4.29 4.86 -14.68
N ILE A 60 3.39 4.61 -13.73
CA ILE A 60 2.91 3.26 -13.41
C ILE A 60 2.19 2.65 -14.61
N GLN A 61 1.32 3.40 -15.28
CA GLN A 61 0.66 2.97 -16.51
C GLN A 61 1.67 2.64 -17.61
N ALA A 62 2.66 3.49 -17.84
CA ALA A 62 3.66 3.29 -18.88
C ALA A 62 4.54 2.06 -18.61
N LYS A 63 4.87 1.79 -17.34
CA LYS A 63 5.78 0.70 -16.95
C LYS A 63 5.07 -0.66 -16.78
N TYR A 64 3.86 -0.65 -16.21
CA TYR A 64 3.15 -1.87 -15.80
C TYR A 64 1.85 -2.09 -16.57
N GLY A 65 1.37 -1.10 -17.34
CA GLY A 65 0.13 -1.20 -18.11
C GLY A 65 -1.15 -1.01 -17.29
N ILE A 66 -1.06 -0.58 -16.03
CA ILE A 66 -2.20 -0.52 -15.11
C ILE A 66 -2.58 0.91 -14.68
N PRO A 67 -3.89 1.23 -14.58
CA PRO A 67 -5.04 0.39 -14.94
C PRO A 67 -5.19 0.10 -16.44
N GLU A 68 -5.62 -1.12 -16.75
CA GLU A 68 -6.11 -1.43 -18.09
C GLU A 68 -7.39 -0.62 -18.37
N GLY A 69 -7.34 0.26 -19.37
CA GLY A 69 -8.48 1.06 -19.77
C GLY A 69 -8.83 2.18 -18.79
N TYR A 70 -7.96 3.18 -18.68
CA TYR A 70 -8.17 4.43 -17.91
C TYR A 70 -9.53 5.11 -18.14
N ASP A 71 -10.09 4.97 -19.34
CA ASP A 71 -11.38 5.55 -19.74
C ASP A 71 -12.58 4.63 -19.44
N SER A 72 -12.33 3.47 -18.84
CA SER A 72 -13.30 2.44 -18.47
C SER A 72 -13.24 2.16 -16.96
N TYR A 73 -14.13 1.30 -16.45
CA TYR A 73 -14.09 0.93 -15.04
C TYR A 73 -12.72 0.39 -14.68
N TYR A 74 -12.04 1.03 -13.73
CA TYR A 74 -10.80 0.53 -13.20
C TYR A 74 -10.77 0.59 -11.69
N TYR A 75 -10.00 -0.32 -11.14
CA TYR A 75 -9.79 -0.52 -9.72
C TYR A 75 -8.29 -0.73 -9.53
N ILE A 76 -7.66 0.02 -8.64
CA ILE A 76 -6.26 -0.14 -8.26
C ILE A 76 -6.19 -0.34 -6.76
N TYR A 77 -5.43 -1.34 -6.34
CA TYR A 77 -5.30 -1.74 -4.94
C TYR A 77 -3.85 -1.61 -4.49
N LEU A 78 -3.56 -0.63 -3.65
CA LEU A 78 -2.23 -0.44 -3.08
C LEU A 78 -2.16 -1.13 -1.73
N VAL A 79 -1.18 -2.02 -1.58
CA VAL A 79 -1.00 -2.87 -0.39
C VAL A 79 0.44 -2.73 0.09
N ASP A 80 0.62 -2.68 1.41
CA ASP A 80 1.95 -2.68 2.01
C ASP A 80 2.61 -4.04 1.79
N PHE A 81 3.79 -4.05 1.19
CA PHE A 81 4.56 -5.27 0.99
C PHE A 81 5.07 -5.87 2.32
N GLY A 82 5.19 -5.05 3.37
CA GLY A 82 5.48 -5.50 4.73
C GLY A 82 6.77 -6.33 4.82
N ASN A 83 6.67 -7.53 5.38
CA ASN A 83 7.82 -8.42 5.58
C ASN A 83 8.23 -9.20 4.31
N GLY A 84 7.54 -8.96 3.19
CA GLY A 84 7.75 -9.66 1.93
C GLY A 84 6.92 -10.93 1.80
N TYR A 85 7.18 -11.70 0.74
CA TYR A 85 6.44 -12.92 0.47
C TYR A 85 6.68 -13.99 1.55
N ARG A 86 5.61 -14.67 1.92
CA ARG A 86 5.54 -15.77 2.88
C ARG A 86 4.66 -16.86 2.32
N THR A 87 4.84 -18.07 2.87
CA THR A 87 3.94 -19.18 2.57
C THR A 87 2.55 -18.91 3.13
N GLU A 88 1.54 -19.44 2.44
CA GLU A 88 0.17 -19.46 2.92
C GLU A 88 0.14 -20.10 4.33
N PRO A 89 -0.30 -19.37 5.36
CA PRO A 89 -0.44 -19.93 6.69
C PRO A 89 -1.45 -21.08 6.65
N ASN A 90 -1.24 -22.10 7.49
CA ASN A 90 -2.24 -23.14 7.67
C ASN A 90 -3.55 -22.48 8.13
N GLU A 91 -4.65 -22.69 7.40
CA GLU A 91 -5.97 -22.09 7.66
C GLU A 91 -6.43 -22.30 9.11
N SER A 92 -6.01 -23.39 9.77
CA SER A 92 -6.31 -23.67 11.18
C SER A 92 -5.59 -22.76 12.19
N LEU A 93 -4.55 -22.04 11.77
CA LEU A 93 -3.79 -21.08 12.58
C LEU A 93 -4.22 -19.63 12.36
N LEU A 94 -5.07 -19.39 11.36
CA LEU A 94 -5.65 -18.07 11.10
C LEU A 94 -6.92 -17.93 11.91
N PHE A 95 -7.09 -16.78 12.59
CA PHE A 95 -8.38 -16.46 13.18
C PHE A 95 -9.38 -16.12 12.07
N TRP A 96 -8.88 -15.55 10.96
CA TRP A 96 -9.61 -15.32 9.72
C TRP A 96 -8.70 -15.47 8.48
N THR A 97 -9.23 -16.04 7.38
CA THR A 97 -8.48 -16.24 6.12
C THR A 97 -8.15 -14.94 5.39
N ASP A 98 -8.70 -13.81 5.83
CA ASP A 98 -8.45 -12.49 5.27
C ASP A 98 -7.19 -11.81 5.84
N GLU A 99 -6.47 -12.44 6.76
CA GLU A 99 -5.21 -11.91 7.34
C GLU A 99 -4.04 -11.89 6.33
N VAL A 100 -4.14 -12.66 5.25
CA VAL A 100 -3.13 -12.72 4.18
C VAL A 100 -3.72 -12.41 2.82
N PHE A 101 -2.88 -11.89 1.93
CA PHE A 101 -3.20 -11.65 0.53
C PHE A 101 -2.27 -12.50 -0.35
N CYS A 102 -2.83 -13.42 -1.13
CA CYS A 102 -2.07 -14.38 -1.94
C CYS A 102 -2.29 -14.13 -3.43
N PHE A 103 -1.20 -14.19 -4.20
CA PHE A 103 -1.22 -13.92 -5.63
C PHE A 103 -1.22 -15.23 -6.43
N ASN A 104 -2.04 -15.31 -7.47
CA ASN A 104 -2.19 -16.52 -8.28
C ASN A 104 -1.15 -16.63 -9.40
N ASP A 105 -0.52 -15.51 -9.77
CA ASP A 105 0.55 -15.45 -10.77
C ASP A 105 1.89 -16.00 -10.24
N ILE A 106 2.09 -16.03 -8.92
CA ILE A 106 3.26 -16.63 -8.27
C ILE A 106 3.05 -18.14 -8.09
N LYS A 107 3.90 -18.94 -8.74
CA LYS A 107 3.80 -20.43 -8.73
C LYS A 107 4.40 -21.11 -7.49
N THR A 108 5.18 -20.39 -6.69
CA THR A 108 5.86 -20.93 -5.52
C THR A 108 4.96 -20.86 -4.28
N ASP A 109 5.21 -21.71 -3.29
CA ASP A 109 4.46 -21.71 -2.03
C ASP A 109 4.51 -20.36 -1.30
N ALA A 110 5.64 -19.63 -1.42
CA ALA A 110 5.78 -18.27 -0.91
C ALA A 110 5.11 -17.24 -1.84
N ARG A 111 3.79 -17.28 -1.92
CA ARG A 111 2.96 -16.41 -2.80
C ARG A 111 2.08 -15.41 -2.05
N CYS A 112 2.17 -15.36 -0.73
CA CYS A 112 1.29 -14.55 0.11
C CYS A 112 2.05 -13.44 0.82
N ILE A 113 1.34 -12.39 1.21
CA ILE A 113 1.82 -11.32 2.08
C ILE A 113 0.82 -11.07 3.20
N ASP A 114 1.23 -10.36 4.24
CA ASP A 114 0.30 -9.87 5.27
C ASP A 114 -0.68 -8.88 4.63
N ARG A 115 -1.99 -9.06 4.84
CA ARG A 115 -2.99 -8.17 4.22
C ARG A 115 -3.01 -6.84 4.96
N LYS A 116 -2.34 -5.85 4.37
CA LYS A 116 -2.29 -4.47 4.88
C LYS A 116 -2.67 -3.48 3.77
N PRO A 117 -3.98 -3.28 3.53
CA PRO A 117 -4.42 -2.34 2.51
C PRO A 117 -4.03 -0.92 2.89
N LEU A 118 -3.68 -0.11 1.90
CA LEU A 118 -3.22 1.27 2.10
C LEU A 118 -4.14 2.27 1.41
N LEU A 119 -4.38 2.06 0.12
CA LEU A 119 -5.19 2.93 -0.71
C LEU A 119 -5.87 2.11 -1.79
N THR A 120 -7.16 2.35 -1.97
CA THR A 120 -7.89 1.90 -3.14
C THR A 120 -8.27 3.09 -4.00
N VAL A 121 -7.99 3.00 -5.29
CA VAL A 121 -8.41 3.97 -6.30
C VAL A 121 -9.41 3.31 -7.21
N ARG A 122 -10.61 3.89 -7.35
CA ARG A 122 -11.64 3.36 -8.24
C ARG A 122 -12.14 4.46 -9.16
N TRP A 123 -12.37 4.11 -10.41
CA TRP A 123 -13.08 4.98 -11.33
C TRP A 123 -14.26 4.24 -11.94
N SER A 124 -15.40 4.91 -11.99
CA SER A 124 -16.55 4.44 -12.75
C SER A 124 -17.27 5.61 -13.40
N LYS A 125 -17.99 5.34 -14.50
CA LYS A 125 -18.80 6.36 -15.18
C LYS A 125 -19.87 6.98 -14.27
N ASN A 126 -20.39 6.23 -13.30
CA ASN A 126 -21.48 6.66 -12.43
C ASN A 126 -20.98 7.48 -11.24
N ASN A 127 -19.87 7.07 -10.62
CA ASN A 127 -19.39 7.71 -9.39
C ASN A 127 -18.16 8.62 -9.60
N GLY A 128 -17.54 8.57 -10.77
CA GLY A 128 -16.27 9.25 -11.03
C GLY A 128 -15.11 8.57 -10.31
N LEU A 129 -14.08 9.37 -10.00
CA LEU A 129 -12.84 8.93 -9.33
C LEU A 129 -13.01 8.97 -7.81
N GLU A 130 -12.75 7.85 -7.16
CA GLU A 130 -12.87 7.67 -5.71
C GLU A 130 -11.55 7.19 -5.10
N TYR A 131 -11.28 7.67 -3.88
CA TYR A 131 -10.12 7.26 -3.08
C TYR A 131 -10.55 6.80 -1.69
N GLU A 132 -10.25 5.55 -1.38
CA GLU A 132 -10.50 4.92 -0.08
C GLU A 132 -9.16 4.59 0.58
N SER A 133 -8.90 5.13 1.77
CA SER A 133 -7.65 5.00 2.51
C SER A 133 -7.95 4.29 3.84
N TYR A 134 -7.05 3.41 4.28
CA TYR A 134 -7.23 2.52 5.43
C TYR A 134 -6.28 2.87 6.59
#